data_AF-A0A3Q3JG74-F1
#
_entry.id   AF-A0A3Q3JG74-F1
#
_cell.length_a   1.000
_cell.length_b   1.000
_cell.length_c   1.000
_cell.angle_alpha   90.00
_cell.angle_beta   90.00
_cell.angle_gamma   90.00
#
_symmetry.space_group_name_H-M   'P 1'
#
loop_
_entity.id
_entity.type
_entity.pdbx_description
1 polymer ?
#
loop_
_entity_poly.entity_id
_entity_poly.type
_entity_poly.pdbx_seq_one_letter_code
_entity_poly.pdbx_strand_id
1 'polypeptide(L)'
;MELKAVWNLRMPSAMNANRTVQSASPEMGSAPGLLGNFALGGQSEVLKQVLCVIDKKVRNMEKKKSRLDDYQVRKKKGERLNQDQLDALSKYQEVMNNLEFARELQKTFIALGQDIQKVVKKSARREQLQREEAEQRRLKTVLELQFLLDRLGDDTFYKLVGPDRDQNIRLADQYEEASVHLWDLLEGKDKAVVGTTYKALKDTLDHILLSGYFDRVSSHQNGVCVEEEEEEPAVAAELSEVEEQTVDPGLDHCLRVD
;
A
#
# COMPACT_ATOMS: atom_id res chain seq x y z
N MET A 1 30.54 45.38 -5.43
CA MET A 1 29.16 45.28 -5.96
C MET A 1 29.20 44.15 -6.97
N GLU A 2 29.05 42.93 -6.45
CA GLU A 2 27.80 42.16 -6.48
C GLU A 2 27.63 41.46 -7.82
N LEU A 3 27.77 40.13 -7.80
CA LEU A 3 27.02 39.13 -8.59
C LEU A 3 27.56 37.72 -8.25
N LYS A 4 27.56 37.39 -6.96
CA LYS A 4 27.64 36.01 -6.43
C LYS A 4 26.29 35.62 -5.78
N ALA A 5 25.20 36.00 -6.45
CA ALA A 5 23.86 35.66 -6.05
C ALA A 5 23.19 34.91 -7.20
N VAL A 6 22.30 33.98 -6.85
CA VAL A 6 21.45 33.17 -7.74
C VAL A 6 22.04 31.81 -8.11
N TRP A 7 22.64 31.07 -7.16
CA TRP A 7 22.53 29.59 -7.13
C TRP A 7 22.50 29.05 -5.68
N ASN A 8 22.01 29.85 -4.73
CA ASN A 8 21.63 29.38 -3.39
C ASN A 8 20.10 29.30 -3.29
N LEU A 9 19.48 28.51 -4.17
CA LEU A 9 18.12 28.04 -3.93
C LEU A 9 18.22 26.72 -3.16
N ARG A 10 18.18 26.87 -1.84
CA ARG A 10 17.92 25.79 -0.87
C ARG A 10 16.67 25.03 -1.31
N MET A 11 16.86 23.79 -1.75
CA MET A 11 15.78 22.80 -1.92
C MET A 11 15.00 22.68 -0.60
N PRO A 12 13.66 22.88 -0.59
CA PRO A 12 12.86 22.53 0.57
C PRO A 12 12.85 21.01 0.74
N SER A 13 13.49 20.54 1.80
CA SER A 13 13.33 19.18 2.31
C SER A 13 11.84 18.87 2.47
N ALA A 14 11.37 17.80 1.83
CA ALA A 14 10.01 17.28 1.98
C ALA A 14 9.80 16.83 3.43
N MET A 15 9.40 17.76 4.29
CA MET A 15 8.77 17.43 5.56
C MET A 15 7.39 16.90 5.24
N ASN A 16 7.22 15.62 5.54
CA ASN A 16 5.99 14.87 5.50
C ASN A 16 5.02 15.48 6.53
N ALA A 17 4.35 16.57 6.16
CA ALA A 17 3.30 17.20 6.95
C ALA A 17 1.97 16.73 6.38
N ASN A 18 1.37 15.78 7.08
CA ASN A 18 0.01 15.29 6.89
C ASN A 18 -0.97 16.48 6.94
N ARG A 19 -1.24 17.10 5.78
CA ARG A 19 -2.24 18.16 5.64
C ARG A 19 -3.54 17.52 5.22
N THR A 20 -4.37 17.25 6.21
CA THR A 20 -5.78 16.91 6.08
C THR A 20 -6.45 17.87 5.09
N VAL A 21 -6.69 17.39 3.87
CA VAL A 21 -7.68 18.00 2.99
C VAL A 21 -9.03 17.60 3.58
N GLN A 22 -9.75 18.59 4.10
CA GLN A 22 -11.11 18.44 4.59
C GLN A 22 -12.02 18.03 3.42
N SER A 23 -12.29 16.73 3.30
CA SER A 23 -13.53 16.28 2.67
C SER A 23 -14.63 16.43 3.71
N ALA A 24 -15.50 17.41 3.52
CA ALA A 24 -16.67 17.64 4.36
C ALA A 24 -17.55 16.38 4.36
N SER A 25 -17.60 15.70 5.50
CA SER A 25 -18.62 14.70 5.83
C SER A 25 -19.12 15.06 7.24
N PRO A 26 -20.44 15.09 7.51
CA PRO A 26 -20.97 15.73 8.69
C PRO A 26 -20.66 14.92 9.95
N GLU A 27 -19.77 15.46 10.78
CA GLU A 27 -19.46 14.94 12.11
C GLU A 27 -20.58 15.36 13.07
N MET A 28 -21.61 14.52 13.19
CA MET A 28 -22.59 14.61 14.28
C MET A 28 -21.87 14.27 15.59
N GLY A 29 -21.75 15.28 16.45
CA GLY A 29 -20.99 15.24 17.67
C GLY A 29 -21.48 14.19 18.69
N SER A 30 -20.60 13.88 19.62
CA SER A 30 -20.98 13.34 20.91
C SER A 30 -20.00 13.81 21.98
N ALA A 31 -20.54 14.58 22.92
CA ALA A 31 -19.85 15.13 24.08
C ALA A 31 -19.38 14.02 25.04
N PRO A 32 -18.32 14.24 25.83
CA PRO A 32 -17.86 13.27 26.83
C PRO A 32 -18.68 13.40 28.11
N GLY A 33 -19.53 12.40 28.38
CA GLY A 33 -20.30 12.28 29.61
C GLY A 33 -20.09 10.92 30.29
N LEU A 34 -19.52 10.97 31.49
CA LEU A 34 -19.50 10.00 32.60
C LEU A 34 -19.34 8.47 32.34
N LEU A 35 -18.22 7.97 32.89
CA LEU A 35 -18.04 6.70 33.61
C LEU A 35 -18.68 5.41 33.05
N GLY A 36 -17.83 4.55 32.48
CA GLY A 36 -18.04 3.09 32.53
C GLY A 36 -18.23 2.38 31.19
N ASN A 37 -18.21 3.09 30.06
CA ASN A 37 -18.26 2.44 28.74
C ASN A 37 -16.85 2.36 28.16
N PHE A 38 -16.28 1.16 28.11
CA PHE A 38 -15.15 0.88 27.23
C PHE A 38 -15.56 1.31 25.83
N ALA A 39 -14.95 2.38 25.32
CA ALA A 39 -15.23 2.92 24.00
C ALA A 39 -14.77 1.93 22.93
N LEU A 40 -15.60 0.91 22.66
CA LEU A 40 -15.52 -0.01 21.53
C LEU A 40 -16.03 0.69 20.25
N GLY A 41 -15.62 1.94 20.02
CA GLY A 41 -15.91 2.68 18.79
C GLY A 41 -15.25 1.97 17.62
N GLY A 42 -16.04 1.24 16.82
CA GLY A 42 -15.58 0.48 15.65
C GLY A 42 -15.42 -1.02 15.86
N GLN A 43 -16.00 -1.64 16.90
CA GLN A 43 -16.03 -3.10 16.99
C GLN A 43 -17.17 -3.69 16.17
N SER A 44 -16.92 -4.85 15.58
CA SER A 44 -17.92 -5.68 14.90
C SER A 44 -19.13 -5.89 15.81
N GLU A 45 -20.34 -5.71 15.27
CA GLU A 45 -21.58 -5.87 16.05
C GLU A 45 -21.72 -7.29 16.62
N VAL A 46 -21.21 -8.28 15.88
CA VAL A 46 -21.13 -9.67 16.33
C VAL A 46 -20.25 -9.79 17.58
N LEU A 47 -19.10 -9.12 17.60
CA LEU A 47 -18.18 -9.18 18.74
C LEU A 47 -18.80 -8.54 19.99
N LYS A 48 -19.54 -7.44 19.84
CA LYS A 48 -20.26 -6.81 20.96
C LYS A 48 -21.30 -7.74 21.55
N GLN A 49 -22.06 -8.44 20.71
CA GLN A 49 -23.04 -9.42 21.16
C GLN A 49 -22.39 -10.56 21.95
N VAL A 50 -21.28 -11.11 21.44
CA VAL A 50 -20.52 -12.16 22.14
C VAL A 50 -20.02 -11.68 23.50
N LEU A 51 -19.40 -10.49 23.56
CA LEU A 51 -18.92 -9.91 24.82
C LEU A 51 -20.08 -9.71 25.81
N CYS A 52 -21.24 -9.21 25.36
CA CYS A 52 -22.42 -9.03 26.21
C CYS A 52 -22.91 -10.35 26.85
N VAL A 53 -22.88 -11.46 26.10
CA VAL A 53 -23.24 -12.78 26.62
C VAL A 53 -22.22 -13.26 27.65
N ILE A 54 -20.92 -13.08 27.37
CA ILE A 54 -19.85 -13.45 28.29
C ILE A 54 -19.94 -12.63 29.59
N ASP A 55 -20.18 -11.32 29.51
CA ASP A 55 -20.35 -10.43 30.66
C ASP A 55 -21.53 -10.87 31.55
N LYS A 56 -22.62 -11.32 30.93
CA LYS A 56 -23.77 -11.88 31.66
C LYS A 56 -23.37 -13.20 32.35
N LYS A 57 -22.60 -14.06 31.69
CA LYS A 57 -22.11 -15.32 32.27
C LYS A 57 -21.17 -15.08 33.45
N VAL A 58 -20.20 -14.18 33.31
CA VAL A 58 -19.27 -13.79 34.40
C VAL A 58 -20.05 -13.27 35.60
N ARG A 59 -20.96 -12.29 35.42
CA ARG A 59 -21.79 -11.76 36.51
C ARG A 59 -22.67 -12.82 37.17
N ASN A 60 -23.26 -13.72 36.39
CA ASN A 60 -24.07 -14.81 36.93
C ASN A 60 -23.22 -15.74 37.82
N MET A 61 -22.04 -16.12 37.32
CA MET A 61 -21.10 -16.97 38.03
C MET A 61 -20.55 -16.31 39.31
N GLU A 62 -20.27 -15.00 39.28
CA GLU A 62 -19.85 -14.23 40.47
C GLU A 62 -20.94 -14.22 41.55
N LYS A 63 -22.19 -14.01 41.15
CA LYS A 63 -23.33 -14.09 42.08
C LYS A 63 -23.48 -15.48 42.68
N LYS A 64 -23.30 -16.54 41.88
CA LYS A 64 -23.36 -17.93 42.37
C LYS A 64 -22.21 -18.21 43.34
N LYS A 65 -20.99 -17.78 43.02
CA LYS A 65 -19.82 -17.90 43.89
C LYS A 65 -20.06 -17.20 45.23
N SER A 66 -20.52 -15.94 45.23
CA SER A 66 -20.80 -15.20 46.47
C SER A 66 -21.76 -15.93 47.39
N ARG A 67 -22.85 -16.52 46.85
CA ARG A 67 -23.80 -17.30 47.65
C ARG A 67 -23.16 -18.56 48.26
N LEU A 68 -22.27 -19.22 47.53
CA LEU A 68 -21.57 -20.39 48.05
C LEU A 68 -20.49 -20.02 49.07
N ASP A 69 -19.83 -18.89 48.90
CA ASP A 69 -18.90 -18.32 49.89
C ASP A 69 -19.64 -18.07 51.22
N ASP A 70 -20.85 -17.50 51.17
CA ASP A 70 -21.71 -17.33 52.35
C ASP A 70 -22.05 -18.68 53.02
N TYR A 71 -22.37 -19.71 52.23
CA TYR A 71 -22.65 -21.06 52.77
C TYR A 71 -21.41 -21.68 53.41
N GLN A 72 -20.23 -21.51 52.82
CA GLN A 72 -18.98 -21.97 53.44
C GLN A 72 -18.71 -21.27 54.79
N VAL A 73 -18.94 -19.96 54.87
CA VAL A 73 -18.77 -19.20 56.11
C VAL A 73 -19.72 -19.71 57.19
N ARG A 74 -21.00 -19.92 56.88
CA ARG A 74 -22.00 -20.45 57.83
C ARG A 74 -21.66 -21.86 58.29
N LYS A 75 -21.20 -22.74 57.37
CA LYS A 75 -20.72 -24.08 57.71
C LYS A 75 -19.55 -24.04 58.68
N LYS A 76 -18.57 -23.14 58.45
CA LYS A 76 -17.40 -22.96 59.32
C LYS A 76 -17.77 -22.38 60.70
N LYS A 77 -18.84 -21.59 60.78
CA LYS A 77 -19.42 -21.11 62.05
C LYS A 77 -20.21 -22.17 62.83
N GLY A 78 -20.39 -23.37 62.26
CA GLY A 78 -21.13 -24.46 62.88
C GLY A 78 -22.66 -24.40 62.69
N GLU A 79 -23.15 -23.53 61.80
CA GLU A 79 -24.57 -23.49 61.46
C GLU A 79 -24.98 -24.75 60.67
N ARG A 80 -26.16 -25.31 60.98
CA ARG A 80 -26.72 -26.41 60.20
C ARG A 80 -27.24 -25.91 58.85
N LEU A 81 -26.63 -26.38 57.77
CA LEU A 81 -27.09 -26.16 56.40
C LEU A 81 -28.08 -27.27 56.01
N ASN A 82 -29.04 -26.95 55.13
CA ASN A 82 -29.93 -27.97 54.56
C ASN A 82 -29.20 -28.84 53.52
N GLN A 83 -29.83 -29.91 53.06
CA GLN A 83 -29.22 -30.83 52.09
C GLN A 83 -28.87 -30.12 50.77
N ASP A 84 -29.77 -29.31 50.21
CA ASP A 84 -29.53 -28.57 48.97
C ASP A 84 -28.33 -27.62 49.05
N GLN A 85 -28.10 -27.00 50.22
CA GLN A 85 -26.95 -26.12 50.47
C GLN A 85 -25.66 -26.92 50.56
N LEU A 86 -25.67 -28.09 51.19
CA LEU A 86 -24.52 -29.00 51.23
C LEU A 86 -24.20 -29.56 49.82
N ASP A 87 -25.22 -29.92 49.05
CA ASP A 87 -25.07 -30.39 47.67
C ASP A 87 -24.54 -29.27 46.76
N ALA A 88 -25.02 -28.04 46.92
CA ALA A 88 -24.48 -26.88 46.21
C ALA A 88 -23.02 -26.60 46.57
N LEU A 89 -22.63 -26.78 47.83
CA LEU A 89 -21.25 -26.67 48.28
C LEU A 89 -20.35 -27.77 47.69
N SER A 90 -20.86 -28.97 47.45
CA SER A 90 -20.08 -30.04 46.80
C SER A 90 -19.64 -29.65 45.39
N LYS A 91 -20.41 -28.79 44.70
CA LYS A 91 -20.12 -28.26 43.36
C LYS A 91 -19.36 -26.93 43.37
N TYR A 92 -18.83 -26.49 44.52
CA TYR A 92 -18.13 -25.21 44.65
C TYR A 92 -16.96 -25.08 43.67
N GLN A 93 -16.12 -26.12 43.56
CA GLN A 93 -14.95 -26.10 42.70
C GLN A 93 -15.33 -25.97 41.21
N GLU A 94 -16.39 -26.63 40.77
CA GLU A 94 -16.90 -26.49 39.39
C GLU A 94 -17.36 -25.06 39.10
N VAL A 95 -18.00 -24.40 40.07
CA VAL A 95 -18.44 -23.00 39.94
C VAL A 95 -17.22 -22.07 39.83
N MET A 96 -16.17 -22.33 40.61
CA MET A 96 -14.92 -21.58 40.53
C MET A 96 -14.23 -21.74 39.17
N ASN A 97 -14.04 -22.98 38.71
CA ASN A 97 -13.40 -23.27 37.43
C ASN A 97 -14.16 -22.62 36.27
N ASN A 98 -15.50 -22.70 36.27
CA ASN A 98 -16.33 -22.09 35.24
C ASN A 98 -16.29 -20.55 35.26
N LEU A 99 -16.17 -19.94 36.44
CA LEU A 99 -16.02 -18.49 36.57
C LEU A 99 -14.68 -18.03 35.99
N GLU A 100 -13.61 -18.72 36.35
CA GLU A 100 -12.27 -18.42 35.84
C GLU A 100 -12.19 -18.59 34.32
N PHE A 101 -12.74 -19.69 33.80
CA PHE A 101 -12.86 -19.89 32.35
C PHE A 101 -13.62 -18.74 31.66
N ALA A 102 -14.77 -18.33 32.21
CA ALA A 102 -15.55 -17.24 31.64
C ALA A 102 -14.78 -15.90 31.63
N ARG A 103 -13.98 -15.62 32.67
CA ARG A 103 -13.12 -14.42 32.75
C ARG A 103 -11.98 -14.47 31.74
N GLU A 104 -11.30 -15.61 31.58
CA GLU A 104 -10.22 -15.72 30.59
C GLU A 104 -10.76 -15.66 29.16
N LEU A 105 -11.96 -16.22 28.93
CA LEU A 105 -12.66 -16.10 27.65
C LEU A 105 -13.00 -14.63 27.35
N GLN A 106 -13.54 -13.90 28.32
CA GLN A 106 -13.83 -12.47 28.21
C GLN A 106 -12.58 -11.68 27.81
N LYS A 107 -11.47 -11.90 28.51
CA LYS A 107 -10.19 -11.25 28.26
C LYS A 107 -9.66 -11.56 26.85
N THR A 108 -9.76 -12.81 26.42
CA THR A 108 -9.36 -13.22 25.06
C THR A 108 -10.17 -12.51 23.98
N PHE A 109 -11.50 -12.41 24.14
CA PHE A 109 -12.35 -11.70 23.17
C PHE A 109 -12.13 -10.18 23.17
N ILE A 110 -11.82 -9.57 24.32
CA ILE A 110 -11.43 -8.15 24.38
C ILE A 110 -10.13 -7.92 23.59
N ALA A 111 -9.11 -8.76 23.80
CA ALA A 111 -7.84 -8.69 23.07
C ALA A 111 -8.04 -8.90 21.56
N LEU A 112 -8.78 -9.94 21.18
CA LEU A 112 -9.12 -10.23 19.79
C LEU A 112 -9.83 -9.04 19.12
N GLY A 113 -10.77 -8.41 19.82
CA GLY A 113 -11.43 -7.21 19.34
C GLY A 113 -10.45 -6.08 19.03
N GLN A 114 -9.53 -5.81 19.94
CA GLN A 114 -8.53 -4.76 19.73
C GLN A 114 -7.64 -5.08 18.53
N ASP A 115 -7.25 -6.34 18.36
CA ASP A 115 -6.39 -6.75 17.25
C ASP A 115 -7.11 -6.70 15.89
N ILE A 116 -8.38 -7.09 15.83
CA ILE A 116 -9.22 -6.91 14.64
C ILE A 116 -9.26 -5.42 14.25
N GLN A 117 -9.50 -4.52 15.21
CA GLN A 117 -9.52 -3.08 14.92
C GLN A 117 -8.18 -2.56 14.40
N LYS A 118 -7.05 -3.01 14.99
CA LYS A 118 -5.71 -2.63 14.53
C LYS A 118 -5.46 -3.12 13.11
N VAL A 119 -5.80 -4.37 12.81
CA VAL A 119 -5.63 -4.97 11.48
C VAL A 119 -6.51 -4.28 10.45
N VAL A 120 -7.79 -4.03 10.77
CA VAL A 120 -8.72 -3.31 9.88
C VAL A 120 -8.16 -1.91 9.54
N LYS A 121 -7.79 -1.11 10.56
CA LYS A 121 -7.21 0.23 10.33
C LYS A 121 -5.91 0.19 9.52
N LYS A 122 -5.02 -0.76 9.82
CA LYS A 122 -3.74 -0.93 9.12
C LYS A 122 -3.96 -1.36 7.66
N SER A 123 -4.91 -2.26 7.42
CA SER A 123 -5.24 -2.74 6.08
C SER A 123 -5.84 -1.63 5.22
N ALA A 124 -6.79 -0.84 5.76
CA ALA A 124 -7.39 0.29 5.05
C ALA A 124 -6.35 1.34 4.66
N ARG A 125 -5.42 1.68 5.58
CA ARG A 125 -4.32 2.60 5.28
C ARG A 125 -3.38 2.07 4.20
N ARG A 126 -3.06 0.77 4.24
CA ARG A 126 -2.20 0.13 3.24
C ARG A 126 -2.86 0.11 1.86
N GLU A 127 -4.14 -0.23 1.82
CA GLU A 127 -4.91 -0.30 0.58
C GLU A 127 -5.07 1.09 -0.06
N GLN A 128 -5.26 2.13 0.76
CA GLN A 128 -5.26 3.51 0.30
C GLN A 128 -3.93 3.90 -0.35
N LEU A 129 -2.81 3.65 0.33
CA LEU A 129 -1.49 3.95 -0.22
C LEU A 129 -1.22 3.17 -1.51
N GLN A 130 -1.64 1.91 -1.58
CA GLN A 130 -1.51 1.09 -2.78
C GLN A 130 -2.37 1.61 -3.95
N ARG A 131 -3.58 2.13 -3.69
CA ARG A 131 -4.42 2.78 -4.71
C ARG A 131 -3.75 4.05 -5.24
N GLU A 132 -3.27 4.90 -4.35
CA GLU A 132 -2.57 6.14 -4.71
C GLU A 132 -1.30 5.85 -5.51
N GLU A 133 -0.51 4.85 -5.11
CA GLU A 133 0.69 4.43 -5.85
C GLU A 133 0.33 3.86 -7.24
N ALA A 134 -0.73 3.06 -7.35
CA ALA A 134 -1.19 2.54 -8.63
C ALA A 134 -1.71 3.66 -9.55
N GLU A 135 -2.43 4.64 -9.01
CA GLU A 135 -2.90 5.82 -9.74
C GLU A 135 -1.72 6.68 -10.21
N GLN A 136 -0.73 6.92 -9.35
CA GLN A 136 0.50 7.62 -9.73
C GLN A 136 1.24 6.93 -10.86
N ARG A 137 1.35 5.59 -10.81
CA ARG A 137 1.95 4.82 -11.91
C ARG A 137 1.15 4.96 -13.21
N ARG A 138 -0.18 4.91 -13.15
CA ARG A 138 -1.04 5.11 -14.33
C ARG A 138 -0.86 6.51 -14.90
N LEU A 139 -0.85 7.55 -14.07
CA LEU A 139 -0.62 8.92 -14.51
C LEU A 139 0.76 9.11 -15.15
N LYS A 140 1.81 8.49 -14.58
CA LYS A 140 3.14 8.46 -15.19
C LYS A 140 3.09 7.87 -16.60
N THR A 141 2.44 6.72 -16.77
CA THR A 141 2.27 6.09 -18.08
C THR A 141 1.46 6.96 -19.04
N VAL A 142 0.40 7.65 -18.59
CA VAL A 142 -0.34 8.59 -19.45
C VAL A 142 0.57 9.68 -19.99
N LEU A 143 1.40 10.28 -19.13
CA LEU A 143 2.32 11.34 -19.54
C LEU A 143 3.39 10.82 -20.51
N GLU A 144 3.90 9.60 -20.30
CA GLU A 144 4.84 8.94 -21.22
C GLU A 144 4.20 8.67 -22.59
N LEU A 145 2.95 8.18 -22.61
CA LEU A 145 2.20 7.97 -23.85
C LEU A 145 1.88 9.28 -24.57
N GLN A 146 1.46 10.32 -23.85
CA GLN A 146 1.24 11.64 -24.41
C GLN A 146 2.51 12.19 -25.06
N PHE A 147 3.67 12.05 -24.38
CA PHE A 147 4.96 12.45 -24.94
C PHE A 147 5.31 11.67 -26.21
N LEU A 148 5.12 10.35 -26.22
CA LEU A 148 5.39 9.55 -27.41
C LEU A 148 4.49 9.93 -28.59
N LEU A 149 3.19 10.08 -28.35
CA LEU A 149 2.23 10.42 -29.40
C LEU A 149 2.52 11.80 -30.00
N ASP A 150 2.91 12.77 -29.17
CA ASP A 150 3.36 14.10 -29.62
C ASP A 150 4.64 14.00 -30.49
N ARG A 151 5.62 13.17 -30.08
CA ARG A 151 6.89 13.00 -30.81
C ARG A 151 6.78 12.19 -32.09
N LEU A 152 5.90 11.18 -32.12
CA LEU A 152 5.68 10.33 -33.28
C LEU A 152 4.87 11.05 -34.36
N GLY A 153 4.18 12.14 -34.01
CA GLY A 153 3.37 12.90 -34.95
C GLY A 153 2.23 12.07 -35.54
N ASP A 154 1.73 11.05 -34.81
CA ASP A 154 0.55 10.29 -35.22
C ASP A 154 -0.70 11.16 -35.06
N ASP A 155 -0.92 11.96 -36.08
CA ASP A 155 -1.99 12.95 -36.19
C ASP A 155 -3.39 12.35 -35.97
N THR A 156 -3.57 11.04 -36.13
CA THR A 156 -4.89 10.44 -36.10
C THR A 156 -5.31 10.03 -34.69
N PHE A 157 -4.49 9.25 -33.97
CA PHE A 157 -4.80 8.89 -32.59
C PHE A 157 -4.51 10.06 -31.62
N TYR A 158 -3.46 10.85 -31.87
CA TYR A 158 -3.12 12.01 -31.04
C TYR A 158 -4.28 13.01 -30.93
N LYS A 159 -4.98 13.31 -32.02
CA LYS A 159 -6.15 14.22 -32.02
C LYS A 159 -7.34 13.69 -31.22
N LEU A 160 -7.48 12.36 -31.06
CA LEU A 160 -8.54 11.77 -30.23
C LEU A 160 -8.27 11.96 -28.74
N VAL A 161 -7.00 11.83 -28.31
CA VAL A 161 -6.61 11.92 -26.89
C VAL A 161 -6.19 13.32 -26.47
N GLY A 162 -5.87 14.20 -27.42
CA GLY A 162 -5.52 15.61 -27.22
C GLY A 162 -6.25 16.51 -28.23
N PRO A 163 -7.57 16.71 -28.08
CA PRO A 163 -8.34 17.54 -28.99
C PRO A 163 -7.98 19.03 -28.85
N ASP A 164 -7.98 19.75 -29.98
CA ASP A 164 -7.78 21.21 -30.00
C ASP A 164 -8.85 21.94 -29.18
N ARG A 165 -8.45 22.97 -28.44
CA ARG A 165 -9.34 23.67 -27.51
C ARG A 165 -10.53 24.31 -28.24
N ASP A 166 -11.74 23.85 -27.93
CA ASP A 166 -12.98 24.51 -28.36
C ASP A 166 -13.51 25.42 -27.24
N GLN A 167 -13.66 26.70 -27.57
CA GLN A 167 -14.11 27.74 -26.63
C GLN A 167 -15.62 27.69 -26.37
N ASN A 168 -16.38 26.96 -27.20
CA ASN A 168 -17.84 26.84 -27.08
C ASN A 168 -18.28 25.75 -26.09
N ILE A 169 -17.36 24.90 -25.63
CA ILE A 169 -17.63 23.79 -24.71
C ILE A 169 -16.82 23.90 -23.42
N ARG A 170 -17.37 23.33 -22.34
CA ARG A 170 -16.64 23.25 -21.07
C ARG A 170 -15.46 22.32 -21.25
N LEU A 171 -14.34 22.66 -20.61
CA LEU A 171 -13.10 21.90 -20.72
C LEU A 171 -13.28 20.45 -20.23
N ALA A 172 -14.04 20.24 -19.16
CA ALA A 172 -14.31 18.89 -18.65
C ALA A 172 -15.04 18.03 -19.70
N ASP A 173 -16.11 18.56 -20.29
CA ASP A 173 -16.93 17.86 -21.28
C ASP A 173 -16.12 17.53 -22.54
N GLN A 174 -15.19 18.41 -22.93
CA GLN A 174 -14.29 18.19 -24.06
C GLN A 174 -13.37 16.97 -23.86
N TYR A 175 -12.88 16.78 -22.64
CA TYR A 175 -11.92 15.73 -22.32
C TYR A 175 -12.57 14.43 -21.85
N GLU A 176 -13.89 14.36 -21.75
CA GLU A 176 -14.62 13.17 -21.35
C GLU A 176 -14.30 12.00 -22.31
N GLU A 177 -14.48 12.20 -23.61
CA GLU A 177 -14.20 11.16 -24.63
C GLU A 177 -12.70 10.87 -24.77
N ALA A 178 -11.86 11.91 -24.76
CA ALA A 178 -10.40 11.78 -24.81
C ALA A 178 -9.85 10.92 -23.65
N SER A 179 -10.42 11.10 -22.45
CA SER A 179 -10.02 10.33 -21.27
C SER A 179 -10.38 8.84 -21.39
N VAL A 180 -11.52 8.52 -22.01
CA VAL A 180 -11.93 7.14 -22.30
C VAL A 180 -10.97 6.47 -23.28
N HIS A 181 -10.55 7.19 -24.32
CA HIS A 181 -9.55 6.67 -25.28
C HIS A 181 -8.20 6.37 -24.60
N LEU A 182 -7.71 7.27 -23.74
CA LEU A 182 -6.50 7.03 -22.94
C LEU A 182 -6.67 5.83 -21.99
N TRP A 183 -7.83 5.69 -21.36
CA TRP A 183 -8.11 4.57 -20.48
C TRP A 183 -8.16 3.24 -21.23
N ASP A 184 -8.87 3.18 -22.37
CA ASP A 184 -8.96 2.01 -23.24
C ASP A 184 -7.56 1.60 -23.76
N LEU A 185 -6.69 2.58 -24.06
CA LEU A 185 -5.29 2.38 -24.43
C LEU A 185 -4.46 1.79 -23.28
N LEU A 186 -4.52 2.37 -22.09
CA LEU A 186 -3.78 1.87 -20.92
C LEU A 186 -4.17 0.43 -20.55
N GLU A 187 -5.47 0.13 -20.62
CA GLU A 187 -5.98 -1.22 -20.37
C GLU A 187 -5.64 -2.20 -21.50
N GLY A 188 -5.26 -1.70 -22.69
CA GLY A 188 -4.97 -2.54 -23.85
C GLY A 188 -6.21 -3.31 -24.29
N LYS A 189 -7.36 -2.63 -24.35
CA LYS A 189 -8.62 -3.28 -24.72
C LYS A 189 -8.59 -3.80 -26.15
N ASP A 190 -9.24 -4.93 -26.39
CA ASP A 190 -9.41 -5.48 -27.75
C ASP A 190 -10.60 -4.82 -28.46
N LYS A 191 -10.52 -3.49 -28.61
CA LYS A 191 -11.53 -2.64 -29.24
C LYS A 191 -10.87 -1.87 -30.37
N ALA A 192 -11.56 -1.77 -31.50
CA ALA A 192 -11.04 -1.09 -32.67
C ALA A 192 -10.91 0.43 -32.44
N VAL A 193 -9.82 1.02 -32.92
CA VAL A 193 -9.52 2.45 -32.87
C VAL A 193 -8.54 2.80 -33.99
N VAL A 194 -8.84 3.84 -34.77
CA VAL A 194 -7.92 4.39 -35.79
C VAL A 194 -7.34 3.31 -36.73
N GLY A 195 -8.19 2.38 -37.19
CA GLY A 195 -7.78 1.30 -38.10
C GLY A 195 -6.95 0.16 -37.48
N THR A 196 -6.72 0.19 -36.16
CA THR A 196 -6.07 -0.86 -35.36
C THR A 196 -6.92 -1.20 -34.13
N THR A 197 -6.36 -1.84 -33.09
CA THR A 197 -6.97 -2.01 -31.77
C THR A 197 -6.13 -1.33 -30.68
N TYR A 198 -6.75 -0.96 -29.55
CA TYR A 198 -6.00 -0.36 -28.44
C TYR A 198 -4.90 -1.29 -27.93
N LYS A 199 -5.15 -2.60 -27.91
CA LYS A 199 -4.16 -3.61 -27.57
C LYS A 199 -2.93 -3.55 -28.49
N ALA A 200 -3.14 -3.63 -29.79
CA ALA A 200 -2.03 -3.60 -30.76
C ALA A 200 -1.27 -2.27 -30.75
N LEU A 201 -1.99 -1.15 -30.58
CA LEU A 201 -1.38 0.17 -30.43
C LEU A 201 -0.54 0.25 -29.15
N LYS A 202 -1.06 -0.23 -28.02
CA LYS A 202 -0.34 -0.29 -26.75
C LYS A 202 0.93 -1.13 -26.88
N ASP A 203 0.83 -2.34 -27.44
CA ASP A 203 1.98 -3.22 -27.62
C ASP A 203 3.09 -2.54 -28.45
N THR A 204 2.70 -1.77 -29.48
CA THR A 204 3.63 -1.00 -30.31
C THR A 204 4.30 0.14 -29.51
N LEU A 205 3.53 0.91 -28.74
CA LEU A 205 4.04 2.00 -27.91
C LEU A 205 4.96 1.47 -26.79
N ASP A 206 4.60 0.35 -26.17
CA ASP A 206 5.41 -0.32 -25.15
C ASP A 206 6.74 -0.80 -25.76
N HIS A 207 6.73 -1.36 -26.98
CA HIS A 207 7.96 -1.70 -27.70
C HIS A 207 8.85 -0.49 -27.97
N ILE A 208 8.27 0.66 -28.32
CA ILE A 208 9.01 1.91 -28.53
C ILE A 208 9.62 2.40 -27.21
N LEU A 209 8.86 2.40 -26.10
CA LEU A 209 9.38 2.76 -24.77
C LEU A 209 10.54 1.85 -24.35
N LEU A 210 10.38 0.54 -24.50
CA LEU A 210 11.40 -0.45 -24.14
C LEU A 210 12.66 -0.37 -25.01
N SER A 211 12.54 0.12 -26.25
CA SER A 211 13.70 0.31 -27.13
C SER A 211 14.68 1.37 -26.60
N GLY A 212 14.24 2.26 -25.71
CA GLY A 212 15.04 3.39 -25.23
C GLY A 212 15.40 4.41 -26.31
N TYR A 213 14.73 4.38 -27.47
CA TYR A 213 14.98 5.31 -28.57
C TYR A 213 14.91 6.77 -28.09
N PHE A 214 13.84 7.12 -27.36
CA PHE A 214 13.63 8.48 -26.85
C PHE A 214 14.46 8.86 -25.62
N ASP A 215 15.09 7.92 -24.93
CA ASP A 215 16.01 8.23 -23.84
C ASP A 215 17.30 8.91 -24.37
N ARG A 216 17.70 8.55 -25.59
CA ARG A 216 18.92 9.05 -26.26
C ARG A 216 18.72 10.38 -27.00
N VAL A 217 17.49 10.72 -27.37
CA VAL A 217 17.14 11.94 -28.11
C VAL A 217 17.41 13.21 -27.28
N SER A 218 17.55 13.07 -25.95
CA SER A 218 17.89 14.16 -25.02
C SER A 218 19.35 14.62 -25.04
N SER A 219 20.27 13.86 -25.66
CA SER A 219 21.71 14.17 -25.60
C SER A 219 22.16 15.27 -26.56
N HIS A 220 21.29 15.82 -27.42
CA HIS A 220 21.72 16.68 -28.55
C HIS A 220 21.12 18.10 -28.56
N GLN A 221 20.63 18.62 -27.44
CA GLN A 221 20.33 20.06 -27.35
C GLN A 221 21.10 20.73 -26.21
N ASN A 222 22.39 20.94 -26.47
CA ASN A 222 23.06 22.22 -26.25
C ASN A 222 24.37 22.24 -27.06
N GLY A 223 24.32 22.89 -28.23
CA GLY A 223 25.40 23.44 -29.04
C GLY A 223 26.81 22.82 -29.03
N VAL A 224 27.24 22.41 -30.23
CA VAL A 224 28.64 22.23 -30.69
C VAL A 224 29.26 20.90 -30.19
N CYS A 225 29.78 19.97 -30.99
CA CYS A 225 30.27 19.93 -32.36
C CYS A 225 29.89 18.58 -32.99
N VAL A 226 29.84 18.56 -34.33
CA VAL A 226 29.98 17.32 -35.10
C VAL A 226 31.37 16.76 -34.74
N GLU A 227 31.44 15.60 -34.11
CA GLU A 227 32.61 14.75 -34.31
C GLU A 227 32.30 13.98 -35.58
N GLU A 228 32.89 14.47 -36.66
CA GLU A 228 32.97 13.77 -37.93
C GLU A 228 33.74 12.48 -37.62
N GLU A 229 33.05 11.34 -37.70
CA GLU A 229 33.74 10.09 -38.02
C GLU A 229 34.22 10.23 -39.47
N GLU A 230 35.37 10.89 -39.65
CA GLU A 230 36.18 10.73 -40.86
C GLU A 230 36.81 9.34 -40.79
N GLU A 231 36.24 8.41 -41.55
CA GLU A 231 36.98 7.25 -42.04
C GLU A 231 37.96 7.67 -43.16
N GLU A 232 39.12 6.98 -43.15
CA GLU A 232 40.05 6.68 -44.26
C GLU A 232 41.43 7.43 -44.28
N PRO A 233 42.47 6.91 -44.96
CA PRO A 233 43.31 5.76 -44.56
C PRO A 233 44.83 6.08 -44.69
N ALA A 234 45.74 5.34 -44.04
CA ALA A 234 47.16 5.34 -44.45
C ALA A 234 47.93 4.08 -44.05
N VAL A 235 48.66 3.58 -45.02
CA VAL A 235 49.30 2.27 -45.14
C VAL A 235 50.80 2.38 -44.82
N ALA A 236 51.34 1.48 -44.00
CA ALA A 236 52.73 1.01 -44.02
C ALA A 236 52.79 -0.33 -43.27
N ALA A 237 52.84 -1.48 -43.96
CA ALA A 237 54.07 -2.24 -44.28
C ALA A 237 54.87 -2.59 -43.01
N GLU A 238 55.10 -3.85 -42.61
CA GLU A 238 55.35 -5.10 -43.34
C GLU A 238 54.90 -6.33 -42.53
N LEU A 239 54.69 -7.43 -43.25
CA LEU A 239 54.56 -8.82 -42.76
C LEU A 239 55.91 -9.40 -42.34
N SER A 240 55.97 -10.18 -41.26
CA SER A 240 56.78 -11.43 -41.20
C SER A 240 56.49 -12.29 -39.95
N GLU A 241 56.14 -13.56 -40.23
CA GLU A 241 56.47 -14.83 -39.54
C GLU A 241 55.98 -15.04 -38.08
N VAL A 242 55.04 -15.97 -37.78
CA VAL A 242 55.21 -17.44 -37.63
C VAL A 242 56.36 -17.74 -36.62
N GLU A 243 56.17 -18.26 -35.41
CA GLU A 243 55.71 -19.62 -35.06
C GLU A 243 55.53 -19.75 -33.51
N GLU A 244 55.31 -20.99 -33.07
CA GLU A 244 54.54 -21.49 -31.93
C GLU A 244 55.35 -21.77 -30.62
N GLN A 245 54.61 -22.06 -29.54
CA GLN A 245 54.90 -22.99 -28.42
C GLN A 245 55.37 -22.52 -27.02
N THR A 246 54.42 -22.65 -26.08
CA THR A 246 54.42 -23.53 -24.88
C THR A 246 54.88 -23.05 -23.48
N VAL A 247 54.13 -23.56 -22.50
CA VAL A 247 54.45 -23.93 -21.10
C VAL A 247 54.08 -22.94 -19.97
N ASP A 248 52.93 -23.21 -19.34
CA ASP A 248 52.70 -23.06 -17.88
C ASP A 248 53.35 -24.28 -17.18
N PRO A 249 54.01 -24.15 -16.01
CA PRO A 249 53.27 -24.29 -14.74
C PRO A 249 53.83 -23.54 -13.51
N GLY A 250 52.94 -23.29 -12.55
CA GLY A 250 53.20 -23.57 -11.13
C GLY A 250 53.29 -22.35 -10.21
N LEU A 251 52.30 -22.13 -9.33
CA LEU A 251 52.20 -22.68 -7.95
C LEU A 251 53.30 -22.09 -7.04
N ASP A 252 53.08 -21.63 -5.81
CA ASP A 252 51.93 -21.77 -4.92
C ASP A 252 52.19 -20.94 -3.64
N HIS A 253 51.14 -20.86 -2.82
CA HIS A 253 51.16 -20.74 -1.35
C HIS A 253 51.30 -19.35 -0.69
N CYS A 254 50.21 -18.90 -0.05
CA CYS A 254 49.99 -19.27 1.35
C CYS A 254 48.55 -18.99 1.81
N LEU A 255 47.85 -20.05 2.25
CA LEU A 255 46.61 -20.01 3.05
C LEU A 255 46.93 -20.38 4.50
N ARG A 256 46.36 -19.64 5.45
CA ARG A 256 45.98 -20.04 6.83
C ARG A 256 45.16 -18.87 7.41
N VAL A 257 43.86 -18.95 7.72
CA VAL A 257 43.15 -19.77 8.72
C VAL A 257 43.88 -19.78 10.06
N ASP A 258 43.60 -18.77 10.90
CA ASP A 258 42.76 -18.85 12.10
C ASP A 258 42.22 -17.45 12.44
#